data_AF-A0A3C0FYT9-F1
#
_entry.id   AF-A0A3C0FYT9-F1
#
_cell.length_a   1.000
_cell.length_b   1.000
_cell.length_c   1.000
_cell.angle_alpha   90.00
_cell.angle_beta   90.00
_cell.angle_gamma   90.00
#
_symmetry.space_group_name_H-M   'P 1'
#
loop_
_entity.id
_entity.type
_entity.pdbx_description
1 polymer ?
#
loop_
_entity_poly.entity_id
_entity_poly.type
_entity_poly.pdbx_seq_one_letter_code
_entity_poly.pdbx_strand_id
1 'polypeptide(L)'
;MTGGLQEQVTNGEEWFGVGMEPAAKAVIGSQDIPYIYEDRVSKEDFLAALHKLYDMSREERRDLGLRGKAHVDNNYNFNDYTNKWDELLKGVHKKYGSWDNRKAYKTWQLREI
;
A
#
# COMPACT_ATOMS: atom_id res chain seq x y z
N MET A 1 5.39 8.58 11.44
CA MET A 1 4.39 9.23 10.58
C MET A 1 3.00 8.63 10.78
N THR A 2 1.95 9.39 10.46
CA THR A 2 0.55 8.96 10.60
C THR A 2 0.33 7.59 9.96
N GLY A 3 -0.17 6.64 10.75
CA GLY A 3 -0.28 5.22 10.39
C GLY A 3 -1.51 4.89 9.55
N GLY A 4 -1.41 3.84 8.74
CA GLY A 4 -2.53 3.25 8.00
C GLY A 4 -2.20 2.76 6.59
N LEU A 5 -1.10 3.22 6.00
CA LEU A 5 -0.66 2.85 4.66
C LEU A 5 0.60 1.98 4.71
N GLN A 6 0.71 1.03 3.77
CA GLN A 6 1.88 0.14 3.61
C GLN A 6 3.18 0.93 3.40
N GLU A 7 3.10 2.07 2.72
CA GLU A 7 4.19 3.03 2.58
C GLU A 7 3.72 4.45 2.90
N GLN A 8 4.70 5.27 3.25
CA GLN A 8 4.52 6.67 3.58
C GLN A 8 5.04 7.55 2.42
N VAL A 9 5.06 8.88 2.57
CA VAL A 9 5.63 9.79 1.55
C VAL A 9 7.18 9.74 1.46
N THR A 10 7.78 8.62 1.86
CA THR A 10 9.22 8.35 1.87
C THR A 10 9.47 6.86 1.69
N ASN A 11 10.57 6.50 1.02
CA ASN A 11 11.08 5.14 0.93
C ASN A 11 12.13 4.82 2.03
N GLY A 12 12.33 5.71 3.00
CA GLY A 12 13.34 5.60 4.05
C GLY A 12 14.68 6.26 3.72
N GLU A 13 14.94 6.57 2.45
CA GLU A 13 16.15 7.28 2.00
C GLU A 13 15.81 8.69 1.51
N GLU A 14 14.74 8.81 0.73
CA GLU A 14 14.25 10.06 0.13
C GLU A 14 12.84 10.40 0.57
N TRP A 15 12.51 11.70 0.48
CA TRP A 15 11.17 12.22 0.71
C TRP A 15 10.53 12.69 -0.61
N PHE A 16 9.32 12.21 -0.86
CA PHE A 16 8.49 12.53 -2.04
C PHE A 16 7.35 13.50 -1.71
N GLY A 17 7.33 14.01 -0.49
CA GLY A 17 6.33 14.93 0.03
C GLY A 17 6.75 15.49 1.38
N VAL A 18 5.81 16.12 2.07
CA VAL A 18 6.02 16.59 3.44
C VAL A 18 5.41 15.59 4.41
N GLY A 19 6.26 14.91 5.16
CA GLY A 19 5.85 14.02 6.22
C GLY A 19 5.26 14.77 7.42
N MET A 20 4.24 14.17 8.04
CA MET A 20 3.68 14.66 9.31
C MET A 20 3.71 13.55 10.35
N GLU A 21 4.17 13.90 11.54
CA GLU A 21 4.08 13.04 12.71
C GLU A 21 2.75 13.30 13.45
N PRO A 22 2.15 12.26 14.05
CA PRO A 22 0.95 12.44 14.84
C PRO A 22 1.27 13.22 16.12
N ALA A 23 0.51 14.28 16.36
CA ALA A 23 0.55 15.07 17.57
C ALA A 23 -0.07 14.34 18.77
N ALA A 24 -0.99 13.40 18.51
CA ALA A 24 -1.57 12.53 19.52
C ALA A 24 -1.93 11.17 18.91
N LYS A 25 -1.89 10.13 19.75
CA LYS A 25 -2.34 8.78 19.39
C LYS A 25 -3.36 8.30 20.41
N ALA A 26 -4.43 7.69 19.93
CA ALA A 26 -5.45 7.09 20.78
C ALA A 26 -5.75 5.65 20.33
N VAL A 27 -6.05 4.78 21.28
CA VAL A 27 -6.63 3.46 21.01
C VAL A 27 -8.11 3.56 21.31
N ILE A 28 -8.93 3.39 20.28
CA ILE A 28 -10.39 3.45 20.37
C ILE A 28 -10.96 2.11 19.95
N GLY A 29 -12.10 1.70 20.51
CA GLY A 29 -12.72 0.41 20.17
C GLY A 29 -14.15 0.29 20.65
N SER A 30 -14.85 -0.69 20.11
CA SER A 30 -16.19 -1.15 20.51
C SER A 30 -16.17 -2.68 20.66
N GLN A 31 -17.30 -3.29 21.06
CA GLN A 31 -17.36 -4.76 21.07
C GLN A 31 -17.20 -5.37 19.68
N ASP A 32 -17.76 -4.75 18.64
CA ASP A 32 -17.64 -5.25 17.26
C ASP A 32 -16.27 -4.92 16.62
N ILE A 33 -15.57 -3.90 17.13
CA ILE A 33 -14.26 -3.48 16.65
C ILE A 33 -13.28 -3.39 17.83
N PRO A 34 -12.48 -4.45 18.10
CA PRO A 34 -11.71 -4.57 19.34
C PRO A 34 -10.75 -3.41 19.62
N TYR A 35 -10.07 -2.89 18.59
CA TYR A 35 -9.25 -1.69 18.68
C TYR A 35 -8.93 -1.11 17.30
N ILE A 36 -8.82 0.22 17.25
CA ILE A 36 -8.28 1.01 16.15
C ILE A 36 -7.24 1.95 16.77
N TYR A 37 -6.07 2.01 16.14
CA TYR A 37 -5.07 3.05 16.42
C TYR A 37 -5.43 4.29 15.60
N GLU A 38 -5.79 5.36 16.30
CA GLU A 38 -6.09 6.65 15.71
C GLU A 38 -4.90 7.60 15.91
N ASP A 39 -4.30 8.02 14.80
CA ASP A 39 -3.26 9.04 14.76
C ASP A 39 -3.90 10.40 14.43
N ARG A 40 -3.66 11.41 15.26
CA ARG A 40 -4.19 12.77 15.09
C ARG A 40 -3.07 13.74 14.78
N VAL A 41 -3.30 14.65 13.85
CA VAL A 41 -2.37 15.74 13.51
C VAL A 41 -2.83 17.05 14.14
N SER A 42 -1.88 17.92 14.50
CA SER A 42 -2.21 19.27 14.95
C SER A 42 -2.54 20.16 13.76
N LYS A 43 -3.31 21.24 14.01
CA LYS A 43 -3.60 22.25 13.00
C LYS A 43 -2.31 22.92 12.54
N GLU A 44 -1.41 23.17 13.47
CA GLU A 44 -0.14 23.85 13.28
C GLU A 44 0.78 23.04 12.35
N ASP A 45 0.91 21.73 12.58
CA ASP A 45 1.71 20.83 11.72
C ASP A 45 1.13 20.76 10.31
N PHE A 46 -0.19 20.67 10.19
CA PHE A 46 -0.86 20.66 8.89
C PHE A 46 -0.62 21.95 8.10
N LEU A 47 -0.79 23.11 8.75
CA LEU A 47 -0.53 24.40 8.11
C LEU A 47 0.94 24.56 7.73
N ALA A 48 1.87 24.15 8.59
CA ALA A 48 3.30 24.19 8.30
C ALA A 48 3.65 23.32 7.07
N ALA A 49 3.09 22.11 6.97
CA ALA A 49 3.30 21.24 5.82
C ALA A 49 2.71 21.83 4.53
N LEU A 50 1.52 22.44 4.62
CA LEU A 50 0.87 23.09 3.49
C LEU A 50 1.68 24.29 2.99
N HIS A 51 2.11 25.18 3.89
CA HIS A 51 2.95 26.32 3.55
C HIS A 51 4.27 25.89 2.94
N LYS A 52 4.93 24.86 3.49
CA LYS A 52 6.17 24.31 2.92
C LYS A 52 6.02 23.92 1.45
N LEU A 53 4.90 23.30 1.05
CA LEU A 53 4.65 22.99 -0.36
C LEU A 53 4.28 24.23 -1.17
N TYR A 54 3.45 25.12 -0.61
CA TYR A 54 2.97 26.32 -1.28
C TYR A 54 4.10 27.31 -1.59
N ASP A 55 5.05 27.45 -0.67
CA ASP A 55 6.18 28.38 -0.76
C ASP A 55 7.33 27.85 -1.63
N MET A 56 7.32 26.55 -1.98
CA MET A 56 8.25 26.01 -2.98
C MET A 56 8.08 26.72 -4.33
N SER A 57 9.21 26.98 -4.98
CA SER A 57 9.21 27.40 -6.38
C SER A 57 8.58 26.33 -7.28
N ARG A 58 8.20 26.75 -8.48
CA ARG A 58 7.65 25.85 -9.49
C ARG A 58 8.62 24.71 -9.85
N GLU A 59 9.91 24.99 -9.86
CA GLU A 59 10.96 24.04 -10.21
C GLU A 59 11.15 22.99 -9.11
N GLU A 60 11.25 23.42 -7.85
CA GLU A 60 11.35 22.51 -6.70
C GLU A 60 10.12 21.61 -6.59
N ARG A 61 8.91 22.17 -6.76
CA ARG A 61 7.68 21.38 -6.72
C ARG A 61 7.60 20.39 -7.89
N ARG A 62 8.12 20.77 -9.06
CA ARG A 62 8.18 19.88 -10.23
C ARG A 62 9.17 18.75 -10.00
N ASP A 63 10.36 19.03 -9.47
CA ASP A 63 11.35 18.01 -9.12
C ASP A 63 10.80 17.01 -8.10
N LEU A 64 10.18 17.50 -7.02
CA LEU A 64 9.54 16.67 -6.01
C LEU A 64 8.48 15.73 -6.63
N GLY A 65 7.64 16.26 -7.53
CA GLY A 65 6.63 15.48 -8.24
C GLY A 65 7.23 14.45 -9.20
N LEU A 66 8.33 14.77 -9.88
CA LEU A 66 9.04 13.83 -10.76
C LEU A 66 9.67 12.68 -9.96
N ARG A 67 10.27 12.97 -8.80
CA ARG A 67 10.79 11.92 -7.91
C ARG A 67 9.69 11.02 -7.36
N GLY A 68 8.57 11.60 -6.92
CA GLY A 68 7.40 10.83 -6.48
C GLY A 68 6.82 9.94 -7.59
N LYS A 69 6.71 10.47 -8.82
CA LYS A 69 6.29 9.68 -9.98
C LYS A 69 7.25 8.54 -10.27
N ALA A 70 8.56 8.79 -10.29
CA ALA A 70 9.57 7.77 -10.54
C ALA A 70 9.52 6.65 -9.49
N HIS A 71 9.30 6.99 -8.21
CA HIS A 71 9.09 5.99 -7.16
C HIS A 71 7.88 5.10 -7.46
N VAL A 72 6.76 5.69 -7.89
CA VAL A 72 5.55 4.93 -8.28
C VAL A 72 5.78 4.05 -9.50
N ASP A 73 6.40 4.59 -10.55
CA ASP A 73 6.67 3.83 -11.77
C ASP A 73 7.60 2.63 -11.49
N ASN A 74 8.62 2.81 -10.64
CA ASN A 74 9.60 1.77 -10.40
C ASN A 74 9.09 0.66 -9.47
N ASN A 75 8.25 1.00 -8.48
CA ASN A 75 7.85 0.05 -7.44
C ASN A 75 6.41 -0.48 -7.61
N TYR A 76 5.56 0.27 -8.30
CA TYR A 76 4.11 0.05 -8.34
C TYR A 76 3.53 0.08 -9.77
N ASN A 77 4.34 -0.11 -10.81
CA ASN A 77 3.81 -0.17 -12.16
C ASN A 77 2.91 -1.39 -12.37
N PHE A 78 1.90 -1.19 -13.23
CA PHE A 78 0.90 -2.22 -13.54
C PHE A 78 1.47 -3.44 -14.25
N ASN A 79 2.55 -3.29 -15.02
CA ASN A 79 3.16 -4.40 -15.74
C ASN A 79 3.73 -5.42 -14.73
N ASP A 80 4.56 -4.96 -13.81
CA ASP A 80 5.15 -5.80 -12.77
C ASP A 80 4.07 -6.36 -11.84
N TYR A 81 3.08 -5.56 -11.46
CA TYR A 81 1.96 -6.03 -10.65
C TYR A 81 1.24 -7.21 -11.31
N THR A 82 0.92 -7.09 -12.60
CA THR A 82 0.20 -8.12 -13.36
C THR A 82 1.06 -9.37 -13.56
N ASN A 83 2.33 -9.18 -13.94
CA ASN A 83 3.26 -10.28 -14.20
C ASN A 83 3.51 -11.10 -12.93
N LYS A 84 3.67 -10.46 -11.77
CA LYS A 84 3.85 -11.15 -10.48
C LYS A 84 2.68 -12.09 -10.16
N TRP A 85 1.44 -11.67 -10.44
CA TRP A 85 0.27 -12.53 -10.24
C TRP A 85 0.27 -13.74 -11.19
N ASP A 86 0.55 -13.52 -12.47
CA ASP A 86 0.61 -14.59 -13.46
C ASP A 86 1.70 -15.62 -13.09
N GLU A 87 2.89 -15.15 -12.73
CA GLU A 87 4.01 -15.99 -12.27
C GLU A 87 3.66 -16.77 -11.00
N LEU A 88 3.05 -16.11 -10.02
CA LEU A 88 2.65 -16.73 -8.76
C LEU A 88 1.64 -17.85 -9.00
N LEU A 89 0.56 -17.58 -9.73
CA LEU A 89 -0.51 -18.55 -9.98
C LEU A 89 0.00 -19.73 -10.82
N LYS A 90 0.77 -19.46 -11.89
CA LYS A 90 1.43 -20.51 -12.68
C LYS A 90 2.42 -21.32 -11.84
N GLY A 91 3.18 -20.65 -10.99
CA GLY A 91 4.14 -21.27 -10.08
C GLY A 91 3.45 -22.22 -9.10
N VAL A 92 2.37 -21.77 -8.46
CA VAL A 92 1.59 -22.59 -7.52
C VAL A 92 0.98 -23.80 -8.24
N HIS A 93 0.34 -23.56 -9.39
CA HIS A 93 -0.26 -24.64 -10.20
C HIS A 93 0.77 -25.70 -10.59
N LYS A 94 1.96 -25.30 -11.06
CA LYS A 94 3.00 -26.24 -11.52
C LYS A 94 3.71 -26.96 -10.37
N LYS A 95 4.02 -26.26 -9.27
CA LYS A 95 4.85 -26.83 -8.18
C LYS A 95 4.04 -27.65 -7.19
N TYR A 96 2.81 -27.25 -6.89
CA TYR A 96 2.01 -27.84 -5.82
C TYR A 96 0.77 -28.58 -6.31
N GLY A 97 0.52 -28.58 -7.63
CA GLY A 97 -0.56 -29.33 -8.22
C GLY A 97 -0.25 -30.84 -8.28
N SER A 98 -1.13 -31.65 -7.71
CA SER A 98 -1.08 -33.12 -7.79
C SER A 98 -1.83 -33.63 -9.02
N TRP A 99 -1.45 -33.16 -10.22
CA TRP A 99 -2.22 -33.43 -11.45
C TRP A 99 -2.19 -34.90 -11.87
N ASP A 100 -0.99 -35.49 -11.91
CA ASP A 100 -0.79 -36.86 -12.41
C ASP A 100 -0.96 -37.93 -11.31
N ASN A 101 -0.83 -37.54 -10.04
CA ASN A 101 -0.81 -38.46 -8.90
C ASN A 101 -1.93 -38.21 -7.88
N ARG A 102 -2.98 -37.45 -8.26
CA ARG A 102 -4.11 -37.18 -7.38
C ARG A 102 -4.81 -38.48 -7.00
N LYS A 103 -4.84 -38.81 -5.70
CA LYS A 103 -5.59 -39.96 -5.17
C LYS A 103 -6.86 -39.48 -4.48
N ALA A 104 -7.92 -40.31 -4.55
CA ALA A 104 -9.21 -40.09 -3.90
C ALA A 104 -9.96 -38.79 -4.29
N TYR A 105 -9.66 -38.19 -5.44
CA TYR A 105 -10.41 -37.03 -5.92
C TYR A 105 -11.79 -37.46 -6.46
N LYS A 106 -12.86 -37.08 -5.76
CA LYS A 106 -14.23 -37.14 -6.27
C LYS A 106 -14.60 -35.78 -6.85
N THR A 107 -14.89 -35.73 -8.16
CA THR A 107 -15.49 -34.55 -8.79
C THR A 107 -16.91 -34.36 -8.28
N TRP A 108 -17.31 -33.11 -8.08
CA TRP A 108 -18.71 -32.79 -7.85
C TRP A 108 -19.47 -32.92 -9.17
N GLN A 109 -20.67 -33.48 -9.13
CA GLN A 109 -21.57 -33.55 -10.27
C GLN A 109 -22.85 -32.83 -9.86
N LEU A 110 -23.24 -31.81 -10.62
CA LEU A 110 -24.57 -31.23 -10.51
C LEU A 110 -25.57 -32.27 -11.08
N ARG A 111 -26.52 -32.71 -10.27
CA ARG A 111 -27.61 -33.58 -10.70
C ARG A 111 -28.89 -32.76 -10.67
N GLU A 112 -29.62 -32.76 -11.78
CA GLU A 112 -30.99 -32.25 -11.81
C GLU A 112 -31.87 -33.13 -10.91
N ILE A 113 -32.76 -32.48 -10.16
CA ILE A 113 -33.73 -33.13 -9.27
C ILE A 113 -34.97 -33.50 -10.08
#